data_AF-A0A2V9WYY9-F1
#
_entry.id   AF-A0A2V9WYY9-F1
#
_cell.length_a   1.000
_cell.length_b   1.000
_cell.length_c   1.000
_cell.angle_alpha   90.00
_cell.angle_beta   90.00
_cell.angle_gamma   90.00
#
_symmetry.space_group_name_H-M   'P 1'
#
loop_
_entity.id
_entity.type
_entity.pdbx_description
1 polymer ?
#
loop_
_entity_poly.entity_id
_entity_poly.type
_entity_poly.pdbx_seq_one_letter_code
_entity_poly.pdbx_strand_id
1 'polypeptide(L)' 'MLPADLRIARVQKTLRWFEQDIPLLNMRVKDLSAERQESARRFAAALIDKTRAELKKLLEERPLDLGDSQHGPPCEPAD' A
#
# COMPACT_ATOMS: atom_id res chain seq x y z
N MET A 1 2.64 -9.61 -15.13
CA MET A 1 2.86 -8.64 -14.03
C MET A 1 1.52 -8.06 -13.63
N LEU A 2 1.26 -7.79 -12.35
CA LEU A 2 0.04 -7.09 -11.94
C LEU A 2 0.11 -5.63 -12.45
N PRO A 3 -1.01 -5.04 -12.90
CA PRO A 3 -1.06 -3.63 -13.26
C PRO A 3 -0.52 -2.75 -12.13
N ALA A 4 0.22 -1.69 -12.47
CA ALA A 4 0.84 -0.80 -11.49
C ALA A 4 -0.17 -0.27 -10.46
N ASP A 5 -1.35 0.15 -10.91
CA ASP A 5 -2.44 0.63 -10.05
C ASP A 5 -2.93 -0.46 -9.07
N LEU A 6 -2.98 -1.72 -9.51
CA LEU A 6 -3.39 -2.83 -8.65
C LEU A 6 -2.31 -3.19 -7.62
N ARG A 7 -1.03 -3.02 -7.94
CA ARG A 7 0.07 -3.13 -6.98
C ARG A 7 -0.01 -2.01 -5.93
N ILE A 8 -0.19 -0.77 -6.37
CA ILE A 8 -0.36 0.40 -5.50
C ILE A 8 -1.53 0.21 -4.55
N ALA A 9 -2.71 -0.16 -5.07
CA ALA A 9 -3.91 -0.37 -4.26
C ALA A 9 -3.72 -1.46 -3.19
N ARG A 10 -3.02 -2.55 -3.53
CA ARG A 10 -2.69 -3.61 -2.56
C ARG A 10 -1.78 -3.09 -1.45
N VAL A 11 -0.72 -2.37 -1.80
CA VAL A 11 0.23 -1.81 -0.81
C VAL A 11 -0.45 -0.78 0.09
N GLN A 12 -1.28 0.10 -0.47
CA GLN A 12 -2.09 1.04 0.30
C GLN A 12 -3.03 0.35 1.28
N LYS A 13 -3.72 -0.71 0.84
CA LYS A 13 -4.61 -1.49 1.70
C LYS A 13 -3.85 -2.15 2.86
N THR A 14 -2.71 -2.77 2.57
CA THR A 14 -1.86 -3.39 3.60
C THR A 14 -1.34 -2.36 4.60
N LEU A 15 -0.87 -1.21 4.13
CA LEU A 15 -0.40 -0.13 5.00
C LEU A 15 -1.49 0.34 5.96
N ARG A 16 -2.70 0.56 5.44
CA ARG A 16 -3.85 0.95 6.27
C ARG A 16 -4.15 -0.08 7.35
N TRP A 17 -4.07 -1.37 7.04
CA TRP A 17 -4.26 -2.43 8.04
C TRP A 17 -3.20 -2.38 9.13
N PHE A 18 -1.92 -2.22 8.78
CA PHE A 18 -0.87 -2.10 9.79
C PHE A 18 -1.07 -0.91 10.73
N GLU A 19 -1.48 0.24 10.18
CA GLU A 19 -1.75 1.44 10.97
C GLU A 19 -2.97 1.27 11.90
N GLN A 20 -4.02 0.60 11.41
CA GLN A 20 -5.24 0.35 12.18
C GLN A 20 -5.08 -0.76 13.24
N ASP A 21 -4.18 -1.71 13.01
CA ASP A 21 -3.97 -2.88 13.89
C ASP A 21 -3.01 -2.61 15.06
N ILE A 22 -2.46 -1.40 15.20
CA ILE A 22 -1.59 -1.04 16.34
C ILE A 22 -2.24 -1.37 17.71
N PRO A 23 -3.54 -1.08 17.97
CA PRO A 23 -4.19 -1.47 19.22
C PRO A 23 -4.25 -2.99 19.40
N LEU A 24 -4.48 -3.74 18.32
CA LEU A 24 -4.50 -5.20 18.35
C LEU A 24 -3.11 -5.77 18.67
N LEU A 25 -2.05 -5.20 18.08
CA LEU A 25 -0.66 -5.54 18.42
C LEU A 25 -0.41 -5.35 19.92
N ASN A 26 -0.78 -4.18 20.46
CA ASN A 26 -0.60 -3.88 21.88
C ASN A 26 -1.34 -4.87 22.79
N MET A 27 -2.55 -5.27 22.42
CA MET A 27 -3.30 -6.29 23.15
C MET A 27 -2.63 -7.67 23.10
N ARG A 28 -2.03 -8.05 21.96
CA ARG A 28 -1.37 -9.35 21.79
C ARG A 28 -0.05 -9.46 22.55
N VAL A 29 0.67 -8.35 22.72
CA VAL A 29 1.99 -8.37 23.39
C VAL A 29 1.90 -8.08 24.88
N LYS A 30 0.71 -7.74 25.41
CA LYS A 30 0.52 -7.26 26.78
C LYS A 30 1.10 -8.17 27.87
N ASP A 31 1.08 -9.49 27.65
CA ASP A 31 1.53 -10.50 28.60
C ASP A 31 3.02 -10.86 28.44
N LEU A 32 3.72 -10.24 27.48
CA LEU A 32 5.15 -10.41 27.29
C LEU A 32 5.96 -9.47 28.20
N SER A 33 7.26 -9.77 28.37
CA SER A 33 8.18 -8.85 29.04
C SER A 33 8.25 -7.49 28.32
N ALA A 34 8.57 -6.43 29.08
CA ALA A 34 8.68 -5.07 28.52
C ALA A 34 9.63 -4.99 27.32
N GLU A 35 10.76 -5.71 27.37
CA GLU A 35 11.71 -5.78 26.26
C GLU A 35 11.10 -6.39 24.98
N ARG A 36 10.29 -7.44 25.14
CA ARG A 36 9.61 -8.10 24.01
C ARG A 36 8.47 -7.24 23.47
N GLN A 37 7.75 -6.54 24.34
CA GLN A 37 6.74 -5.55 23.92
C GLN A 37 7.38 -4.45 23.09
N GLU A 38 8.48 -3.87 23.58
CA GLU A 38 9.21 -2.81 22.90
C GLU A 38 9.79 -3.28 21.56
N SER A 39 10.39 -4.48 21.53
CA SER A 39 10.89 -5.10 20.31
C SER A 39 9.78 -5.27 19.26
N ALA A 40 8.61 -5.77 19.67
CA ALA A 40 7.47 -5.95 18.76
C ALA A 40 6.93 -4.62 18.21
N ARG A 41 6.85 -3.58 19.06
CA ARG A 41 6.42 -2.23 18.64
C ARG A 41 7.41 -1.62 17.65
N ARG A 42 8.72 -1.71 17.92
CA ARG A 42 9.77 -1.23 17.01
C ARG A 42 9.73 -1.96 15.67
N PHE A 43 9.55 -3.27 15.68
CA PHE A 43 9.42 -4.05 14.46
C PHE A 43 8.21 -3.61 13.64
N ALA A 44 7.05 -3.44 14.27
CA ALA A 44 5.84 -2.98 13.59
C ALA A 44 6.02 -1.58 12.99
N ALA A 45 6.62 -0.65 13.73
CA ALA A 45 6.93 0.70 13.23
C ALA A 45 7.86 0.65 12.01
N ALA A 46 8.95 -0.11 12.08
CA ALA A 46 9.88 -0.28 10.96
C ALA A 46 9.20 -0.89 9.72
N LEU A 47 8.26 -1.82 9.92
CA LEU A 47 7.50 -2.43 8.82
C LEU A 47 6.55 -1.45 8.16
N ILE A 48 5.87 -0.60 8.95
CA ILE A 48 5.02 0.49 8.44
C ILE A 48 5.85 1.46 7.61
N ASP A 49 7.00 1.91 8.13
CA ASP A 49 7.86 2.87 7.44
C ASP A 49 8.43 2.29 6.14
N LYS A 50 8.86 1.02 6.16
CA LYS A 50 9.30 0.32 4.94
C LYS A 50 8.18 0.24 3.90
N THR A 51 6.96 -0.04 4.34
CA THR A 51 5.79 -0.16 3.45
C THR A 51 5.41 1.20 2.85
N ARG A 52 5.52 2.29 3.62
CA ARG A 52 5.36 3.67 3.12
C ARG A 52 6.41 4.02 2.07
N ALA A 53 7.67 3.66 2.32
CA ALA A 53 8.75 3.89 1.36
C ALA A 53 8.53 3.12 0.05
N GLU A 54 8.08 1.87 0.14
CA GLU A 54 7.73 1.06 -1.04
C GLU A 54 6.56 1.68 -1.82
N LEU A 55 5.50 2.10 -1.11
CA LEU A 55 4.37 2.79 -1.74
C LEU A 55 4.81 4.05 -2.48
N LYS A 56 5.70 4.85 -1.87
CA LYS A 56 6.24 6.05 -2.50
C LYS A 56 6.96 5.73 -3.80
N LYS A 57 7.83 4.71 -3.80
CA LYS A 57 8.52 4.26 -5.03
C LYS A 57 7.54 3.81 -6.10
N LEU A 58 6.52 3.02 -5.75
CA LEU A 58 5.52 2.57 -6.72
C LEU A 58 4.72 3.72 -7.34
N LEU A 59 4.49 4.79 -6.58
CA LEU A 59 3.84 6.01 -7.09
C LEU A 59 4.78 6.81 -8.01
N GLU A 60 6.08 6.85 -7.72
CA GLU A 60 7.10 7.49 -8.57
C GLU A 60 7.36 6.70 -9.86
N GLU A 61 7.31 5.37 -9.80
CA GLU A 61 7.47 4.46 -10.93
C GLU A 61 6.21 4.33 -11.79
N ARG A 62 5.09 4.95 -11.38
CA ARG A 62 3.84 4.92 -12.16
C ARG A 62 4.12 5.57 -13.53
N PRO A 63 4.05 4.83 -14.64
CA PRO A 63 4.25 5.44 -15.95
C PRO A 63 3.19 6.53 -16.14
N LEU A 64 3.61 7.67 -16.68
CA LEU A 64 2.75 8.76 -17.15
C LEU A 64 1.94 8.31 -18.39
N ASP A 65 1.32 7.14 -18.36
CA ASP A 65 0.41 6.65 -19.41
C ASP A 65 -0.99 7.26 -19.23
N LEU A 66 -1.05 8.58 -19.15
CA LEU A 66 -2.27 9.39 -19.27
C LEU A 66 -2.15 10.38 -20.42
N GLY A 67 -1.33 10.05 -21.42
CA GLY A 67 -0.96 10.95 -22.51
C GLY A 67 -1.16 10.44 -23.92
N ASP A 68 -1.74 9.25 -24.16
CA ASP A 68 -2.01 8.83 -25.53
C ASP A 68 -3.28 7.98 -25.70
N SER A 69 -4.21 8.52 -26.49
CA SER A 69 -5.22 7.80 -27.28
C SER A 69 -6.43 7.16 -26.58
N GLN A 70 -7.22 7.95 -25.85
CA GLN A 70 -8.69 7.82 -25.87
C GLN A 70 -9.31 8.94 -26.72
N HIS A 71 -9.01 8.94 -28.01
CA HIS A 71 -9.83 9.62 -29.02
C HIS A 71 -9.93 8.70 -30.25
N GLY A 72 -10.52 7.52 -30.06
CA GLY A 72 -11.08 6.78 -31.18
C GLY A 72 -12.33 7.54 -31.67
N PRO A 73 -12.50 7.77 -32.98
CA PRO A 73 -13.64 8.53 -33.49
C PRO A 73 -14.96 7.86 -33.07
N PRO A 74 -16.03 8.64 -32.86
CA PRO A 74 -17.33 8.10 -32.47
C PRO A 74 -17.82 7.17 -33.59
N CYS A 75 -18.14 5.93 -33.23
CA CYS A 75 -18.74 4.97 -34.16
C CYS A 75 -20.02 5.55 -34.74
N GLU A 76 -20.02 5.85 -36.04
CA GLU A 76 -21.25 6.11 -36.80
C GLU A 76 -21.93 4.76 -37.09
N PRO A 77 -23.24 4.62 -36.84
CA PRO A 77 -23.97 3.42 -37.25
C PRO A 77 -24.17 3.46 -38.77
N ALA A 78 -23.80 2.37 -39.45
CA ALA A 78 -24.10 2.18 -40.88
C ALA A 78 -25.61 1.96 -41.07
N ASP A 79 -26.17 2.63 -42.08
CA ASP A 79 -27.55 2.51 -42.60
C ASP A 79 -27.88 1.06 -43.03
#